data_AF-A0A2N2IRJ5-F1
#
_entry.id   AF-A0A2N2IRJ5-F1
#
_cell.length_a   1.000
_cell.length_b   1.000
_cell.length_c   1.000
_cell.angle_alpha   90.00
_cell.angle_beta   90.00
_cell.angle_gamma   90.00
#
_symmetry.space_group_name_H-M   'P 1'
#
loop_
_entity.id
_entity.type
_entity.pdbx_description
1 polymer ?
#
loop_
_entity_poly.entity_id
_entity_poly.type
_entity_poly.pdbx_seq_one_letter_code
_entity_poly.pdbx_strand_id
1 'polypeptide(L)'
;MKSFHFLLFIFLFSIIGCGDGPGERARFDEAIGSASAGDTHLTVRDGLARVEIMEAGRLDLWLSAPVSELTFTTGPAAVTDWELTLRNTPADAVLSIPTGDATAQELTTGVPTEKRWRLRLPSDAVTTVLVAPPDAQLAGPVRIAVLSDIQEGIGQVQDMFARINDDPSIRFVLSAGDLTDNGAAGEYDRFRRELGGLNVPFYATCGNHDVSIGDMIWHRQLGRHSFHFNFRGAAFTLADSADATI
;
A
#
# COMPACT_ATOMS: atom_id res chain seq x y z
N MET A 1 19.27 53.28 -26.98
CA MET A 1 17.88 52.80 -27.16
C MET A 1 17.80 51.99 -28.43
N LYS A 2 17.17 50.80 -28.34
CA LYS A 2 16.84 49.80 -29.40
C LYS A 2 17.99 48.88 -29.81
N SER A 3 17.87 47.55 -29.91
CA SER A 3 17.08 46.53 -29.20
C SER A 3 17.64 45.20 -29.73
N PHE A 4 18.32 44.42 -28.90
CA PHE A 4 18.82 43.09 -29.28
C PHE A 4 17.69 42.08 -29.11
N HIS A 5 17.21 41.52 -30.22
CA HIS A 5 16.35 40.34 -30.20
C HIS A 5 17.24 39.12 -29.92
N PHE A 6 17.14 38.54 -28.73
CA PHE A 6 17.70 37.22 -28.45
C PHE A 6 16.60 36.19 -28.73
N LEU A 7 16.70 35.53 -29.88
CA LEU A 7 15.83 34.40 -30.22
C LEU A 7 16.35 33.18 -29.43
N LEU A 8 15.74 32.93 -28.26
CA LEU A 8 16.02 31.74 -27.47
C LEU A 8 15.36 30.54 -28.16
N PHE A 9 16.14 29.80 -28.96
CA PHE A 9 15.75 28.47 -29.42
C PHE A 9 15.77 27.53 -28.21
N ILE A 10 14.61 27.32 -27.59
CA ILE A 10 14.41 26.21 -26.65
C ILE A 10 14.37 24.95 -27.51
N PHE A 11 15.50 24.24 -27.57
CA PHE A 11 15.50 22.85 -28.00
C PHE A 11 14.73 22.05 -26.95
N LEU A 12 13.45 21.80 -27.22
CA LEU A 12 12.69 20.74 -26.56
C LEU A 12 13.30 19.41 -27.04
N PHE A 13 14.32 18.93 -26.34
CA PHE A 13 14.71 17.53 -26.44
C PHE A 13 13.58 16.71 -25.83
N SER A 14 12.63 16.31 -26.67
CA SER A 14 11.75 15.18 -26.38
C SER A 14 12.63 13.93 -26.42
N ILE A 15 13.30 13.65 -25.31
CA ILE A 15 13.88 12.33 -25.08
C ILE A 15 12.69 11.46 -24.68
N ILE A 16 11.93 11.00 -25.68
CA ILE A 16 11.16 9.76 -25.53
C ILE A 16 12.23 8.67 -25.53
N GLY A 17 12.93 8.54 -24.41
CA GLY A 17 13.64 7.31 -24.13
C GLY A 17 12.56 6.24 -24.08
N CYS A 18 12.70 5.17 -24.84
CA CYS A 18 12.08 3.92 -24.45
C CYS A 18 12.67 3.61 -23.07
N GLY A 19 11.97 4.05 -22.02
CA GLY A 19 12.32 3.76 -20.65
C GLY A 19 12.28 2.25 -20.50
N ASP A 20 13.24 1.71 -19.75
CA ASP A 20 13.13 0.37 -19.19
C ASP A 20 12.02 0.42 -18.13
N GLY A 21 10.76 0.52 -18.59
CA GLY A 21 9.56 0.70 -17.75
C GLY A 21 9.54 -0.29 -16.59
N PRO A 22 9.68 -1.61 -16.84
CA PRO A 22 9.82 -2.60 -15.79
C PRO A 22 10.97 -2.30 -14.81
N GLY A 23 12.16 -1.96 -15.31
CA GLY A 23 13.30 -1.64 -14.45
C GLY A 23 13.14 -0.34 -13.65
N GLU A 24 12.42 0.65 -14.17
CA GLU A 24 12.06 1.86 -13.42
C GLU A 24 11.06 1.53 -12.31
N ARG A 25 10.03 0.72 -12.60
CA ARG A 25 9.06 0.27 -11.59
C ARG A 25 9.72 -0.55 -10.49
N ALA A 26 10.63 -1.47 -10.85
CA ALA A 26 11.41 -2.23 -9.86
C ALA A 26 12.26 -1.31 -8.96
N ARG A 27 12.82 -0.22 -9.50
CA ARG A 27 13.53 0.80 -8.69
C ARG A 27 12.58 1.59 -7.79
N PHE A 28 11.37 1.88 -8.25
CA PHE A 28 10.38 2.59 -7.42
C PHE A 28 9.82 1.71 -6.30
N ASP A 29 9.70 0.40 -6.50
CA ASP A 29 9.33 -0.56 -5.47
C ASP A 29 10.27 -0.47 -4.24
N GLU A 30 11.57 -0.25 -4.46
CA GLU A 30 12.57 -0.11 -3.39
C GLU A 30 12.36 1.15 -2.52
N ALA A 31 11.66 2.16 -3.04
CA ALA A 31 11.38 3.40 -2.31
C ALA A 31 10.10 3.31 -1.45
N ILE A 32 9.28 2.27 -1.63
CA ILE A 32 8.01 2.12 -0.90
C ILE A 32 8.26 1.62 0.52
N GLY A 33 7.49 2.18 1.47
CA GLY A 33 7.49 1.75 2.86
C GLY A 33 8.49 2.48 3.75
N SER A 34 8.98 3.67 3.36
CA SER A 34 9.75 4.52 4.26
C SER A 34 9.26 5.96 4.23
N ALA A 35 9.32 6.64 5.37
CA ALA A 35 8.99 8.06 5.49
C ALA A 35 9.60 8.65 6.77
N SER A 36 9.68 9.98 6.84
CA SER A 36 10.09 10.69 8.04
C SER A 36 9.19 11.89 8.28
N ALA A 37 8.94 12.21 9.55
CA ALA A 37 8.31 13.46 9.97
C ALA A 37 8.98 13.95 11.25
N GLY A 38 9.59 15.14 11.17
CA GLY A 38 10.41 15.66 12.25
C GLY A 38 11.54 14.70 12.61
N ASP A 39 11.64 14.38 13.90
CA ASP A 39 12.67 13.50 14.47
C ASP A 39 12.18 12.04 14.59
N THR A 40 11.28 11.61 13.69
CA THR A 40 10.76 10.24 13.63
C THR A 40 10.87 9.72 12.22
N HIS A 41 11.52 8.56 12.08
CA HIS A 41 11.63 7.80 10.84
C HIS A 41 10.84 6.50 10.95
N LEU A 42 10.08 6.17 9.91
CA LEU A 42 9.36 4.92 9.75
C LEU A 42 9.99 4.09 8.63
N THR A 43 10.15 2.80 8.89
CA THR A 43 10.39 1.78 7.86
C THR A 43 9.34 0.67 8.01
N VAL A 44 8.71 0.30 6.91
CA VAL A 44 7.81 -0.85 6.78
C VAL A 44 8.63 -1.98 6.18
N ARG A 45 8.67 -3.11 6.89
CA ARG A 45 9.42 -4.28 6.44
C ARG A 45 8.96 -4.72 5.05
N ASP A 46 9.94 -4.99 4.19
CA ASP A 46 9.75 -5.42 2.79
C ASP A 46 8.88 -4.46 1.94
N GLY A 47 8.70 -3.21 2.37
CA GLY A 47 7.88 -2.23 1.66
C GLY A 47 6.40 -2.61 1.54
N LEU A 48 5.88 -3.45 2.45
CA LEU A 48 4.53 -4.02 2.39
C LEU A 48 3.41 -3.06 2.81
N ALA A 49 3.70 -1.76 2.84
CA ALA A 49 2.68 -0.73 2.95
C ALA A 49 3.18 0.57 2.32
N ARG A 50 2.27 1.26 1.63
CA ARG A 50 2.47 2.62 1.14
C ARG A 50 2.21 3.61 2.27
N VAL A 51 3.09 4.58 2.45
CA VAL A 51 2.84 5.72 3.34
C VAL A 51 1.94 6.71 2.60
N GLU A 52 0.71 6.89 3.08
CA GLU A 52 -0.21 7.88 2.52
C GLU A 52 0.06 9.26 3.10
N ILE A 53 0.22 9.33 4.42
CA ILE A 53 0.46 10.53 5.19
C ILE A 53 1.44 10.17 6.30
N MET A 54 2.48 10.98 6.47
CA MET A 54 3.28 10.99 7.68
C MET A 54 3.59 12.44 8.05
N GLU A 55 2.97 12.89 9.12
CA GLU A 55 3.14 14.21 9.70
C GLU A 55 3.30 14.03 11.21
N ALA A 56 3.82 15.04 11.91
CA ALA A 56 4.06 14.94 13.35
C ALA A 56 2.76 14.58 14.10
N GLY A 57 2.70 13.36 14.66
CA GLY A 57 1.54 12.84 15.39
C GLY A 57 0.45 12.16 14.53
N ARG A 58 0.66 11.99 13.23
CA ARG A 58 -0.28 11.27 12.34
C ARG A 58 0.45 10.40 11.33
N LEU A 59 0.00 9.16 11.20
CA LEU A 59 0.48 8.20 10.21
C LEU A 59 -0.70 7.46 9.57
N ASP A 60 -0.84 7.59 8.26
CA ASP A 60 -1.82 6.83 7.47
C ASP A 60 -1.06 5.92 6.50
N LEU A 61 -1.33 4.62 6.55
CA LEU A 61 -0.72 3.62 5.67
C LEU A 61 -1.79 2.86 4.87
N TRP A 62 -1.42 2.46 3.66
CA TRP A 62 -2.16 1.49 2.85
C TRP A 62 -1.37 0.20 2.75
N LEU A 63 -1.87 -0.90 3.34
CA LEU A 63 -1.16 -2.17 3.40
C LEU A 63 -1.28 -2.96 2.09
N SER A 64 -0.23 -3.71 1.76
CA SER A 64 -0.17 -4.64 0.62
C SER A 64 -0.12 -6.11 1.07
N ALA A 65 -0.17 -6.37 2.38
CA ALA A 65 -0.10 -7.71 2.97
C ALA A 65 -0.94 -7.81 4.26
N PRO A 66 -1.35 -9.03 4.67
CA PRO A 66 -2.13 -9.24 5.90
C PRO A 66 -1.29 -9.04 7.16
N VAL A 67 0.04 -9.05 7.04
CA VAL A 67 0.99 -8.84 8.14
C VAL A 67 1.86 -7.65 7.78
N SER A 68 2.00 -6.71 8.72
CA SER A 68 2.86 -5.54 8.56
C SER A 68 3.72 -5.35 9.80
N GLU A 69 5.02 -5.22 9.59
CA GLU A 69 6.00 -4.92 10.62
C GLU A 69 6.53 -3.51 10.38
N LEU A 70 6.26 -2.61 11.32
CA LEU A 70 6.62 -1.21 11.27
C LEU A 70 7.76 -0.98 12.27
N THR A 71 8.86 -0.39 11.82
CA THR A 71 9.95 0.04 12.70
C THR A 71 9.98 1.55 12.74
N PHE A 72 9.84 2.09 13.95
CA PHE A 72 9.96 3.51 14.23
C PHE A 72 11.32 3.77 14.87
N THR A 73 12.09 4.67 14.29
CA THR A 73 13.30 5.23 14.90
C THR A 73 13.00 6.67 15.27
N THR A 74 13.03 6.96 16.57
CA THR A 74 12.73 8.29 17.12
C THR A 74 14.00 8.92 17.68
N GLY A 75 14.17 10.22 17.52
CA GLY A 75 15.21 10.99 18.17
C GLY A 75 14.71 11.76 19.41
N PRO A 76 15.57 12.58 20.05
CA PRO A 76 15.26 13.28 21.29
C PRO A 76 14.11 14.29 21.21
N ALA A 77 13.82 14.82 20.01
CA ALA A 77 12.76 15.81 19.79
C ALA A 77 11.51 15.20 19.10
N ALA A 78 11.41 13.86 19.07
CA ALA A 78 10.31 13.16 18.43
C ALA A 78 8.97 13.46 19.12
N VAL A 79 7.91 13.59 18.31
CA VAL A 79 6.55 13.58 18.84
C VAL A 79 6.25 12.18 19.37
N THR A 80 5.66 12.12 20.56
CA THR A 80 5.41 10.87 21.28
C THR A 80 4.05 10.29 20.96
N ASP A 81 3.00 11.10 20.88
CA ASP A 81 1.62 10.65 20.65
C ASP A 81 1.28 10.69 19.15
N TRP A 82 0.89 9.54 18.59
CA TRP A 82 0.56 9.33 17.19
C TRP A 82 -0.82 8.74 17.01
N GLU A 83 -1.58 9.26 16.04
CA GLU A 83 -2.74 8.56 15.49
C GLU A 83 -2.30 7.75 14.27
N LEU A 84 -2.43 6.42 14.38
CA LEU A 84 -2.12 5.47 13.33
C LEU A 84 -3.41 5.02 12.65
N THR A 85 -3.51 5.17 11.33
CA THR A 85 -4.59 4.63 10.51
C THR A 85 -4.01 3.65 9.49
N LEU A 86 -4.43 2.39 9.55
CA LEU A 86 -4.04 1.36 8.59
C LEU A 86 -5.25 0.97 7.75
N ARG A 87 -5.14 1.12 6.44
CA ARG A 87 -6.15 0.70 5.46
C ARG A 87 -5.71 -0.55 4.73
N ASN A 88 -6.68 -1.23 4.13
CA ASN A 88 -6.45 -2.52 3.48
C ASN A 88 -5.87 -3.57 4.46
N THR A 89 -6.35 -3.50 5.69
CA THR A 89 -5.89 -4.31 6.84
C THR A 89 -6.94 -5.37 7.16
N PRO A 90 -6.56 -6.61 7.52
CA PRO A 90 -7.52 -7.60 7.98
C PRO A 90 -8.35 -7.08 9.16
N ALA A 91 -9.65 -7.36 9.16
CA ALA A 91 -10.58 -6.86 10.18
C ALA A 91 -10.23 -7.33 11.61
N ASP A 92 -9.71 -8.55 11.71
CA ASP A 92 -9.26 -9.20 12.95
C ASP A 92 -7.81 -8.89 13.32
N ALA A 93 -7.11 -8.03 12.57
CA ALA A 93 -5.73 -7.69 12.86
C ALA A 93 -5.59 -7.01 14.23
N VAL A 94 -4.59 -7.45 14.98
CA VAL A 94 -4.21 -6.88 16.27
C VAL A 94 -2.83 -6.23 16.16
N LEU A 95 -2.61 -5.19 16.97
CA LEU A 95 -1.31 -4.53 17.11
C LEU A 95 -0.59 -5.08 18.33
N SER A 96 0.65 -5.50 18.14
CA SER A 96 1.59 -5.86 19.20
C SER A 96 2.88 -5.07 19.06
N ILE A 97 3.64 -4.96 20.14
CA ILE A 97 4.89 -4.18 20.20
C ILE A 97 6.00 -5.15 20.62
N PRO A 98 6.65 -5.85 19.67
CA PRO A 98 7.70 -6.81 20.00
C PRO A 98 8.92 -6.20 20.68
N THR A 99 9.24 -4.94 20.37
CA THR A 99 10.41 -4.22 20.90
C THR A 99 10.08 -2.76 21.15
N GLY A 100 10.68 -2.19 22.20
CA GLY A 100 10.46 -0.80 22.63
C GLY A 100 9.36 -0.66 23.68
N ASP A 101 9.41 0.43 24.44
CA ASP A 101 8.48 0.72 25.55
C ASP A 101 7.30 1.59 25.09
N ALA A 102 6.78 1.31 23.90
CA ALA A 102 5.61 2.00 23.35
C ALA A 102 4.31 1.44 23.93
N THR A 103 3.22 2.21 23.80
CA THR A 103 1.87 1.73 24.14
C THR A 103 0.90 2.01 23.01
N ALA A 104 -0.08 1.14 22.81
CA ALA A 104 -1.09 1.30 21.78
C ALA A 104 -2.49 1.12 22.37
N GLN A 105 -3.40 2.02 21.98
CA GLN A 105 -4.82 1.92 22.27
C GLN A 105 -5.60 1.84 20.97
N GLU A 106 -6.31 0.73 20.75
CA GLU A 106 -7.17 0.58 19.58
C GLU A 106 -8.33 1.58 19.61
N LEU A 107 -8.63 2.14 18.44
CA LEU A 107 -9.74 3.04 18.19
C LEU A 107 -10.74 2.32 17.27
N THR A 108 -12.03 2.45 17.58
CA THR A 108 -13.09 1.86 16.74
C THR A 108 -13.15 2.55 15.39
N THR A 109 -13.27 1.76 14.33
CA THR A 109 -13.53 2.20 12.96
C THR A 109 -14.89 1.66 12.51
N GLY A 110 -15.52 2.34 11.55
CA GLY A 110 -16.76 1.88 10.90
C GLY A 110 -16.53 1.17 9.56
N VAL A 111 -15.27 0.97 9.18
CA VAL A 111 -14.87 0.42 7.88
C VAL A 111 -14.17 -0.92 8.14
N PRO A 112 -14.65 -2.05 7.57
CA PRO A 112 -14.16 -3.38 7.90
C PRO A 112 -12.64 -3.57 7.74
N THR A 113 -12.06 -2.98 6.71
CA THR A 113 -10.64 -3.12 6.34
C THR A 113 -9.78 -1.93 6.76
N GLU A 114 -10.27 -1.12 7.70
CA GLU A 114 -9.52 -0.02 8.32
C GLU A 114 -9.36 -0.28 9.82
N LYS A 115 -8.14 -0.12 10.33
CA LYS A 115 -7.84 -0.20 11.76
C LYS A 115 -7.16 1.09 12.21
N ARG A 116 -7.43 1.51 13.45
CA ARG A 116 -6.86 2.72 14.02
C ARG A 116 -6.34 2.49 15.42
N TRP A 117 -5.24 3.17 15.76
CA TRP A 117 -4.67 3.16 17.11
C TRP A 117 -4.16 4.54 17.50
N ARG A 118 -4.25 4.87 18.78
CA ARG A 118 -3.32 5.85 19.38
C ARG A 118 -2.08 5.11 19.82
N LEU A 119 -0.95 5.46 19.24
CA LEU A 119 0.36 4.89 19.54
C LEU A 119 1.18 5.95 20.27
N ARG A 120 1.68 5.61 21.46
CA ARG A 120 2.68 6.42 22.15
C ARG A 120 4.05 5.81 21.94
N LEU A 121 4.90 6.49 21.19
CA LEU A 121 6.29 6.13 20.94
C LEU A 121 7.20 6.79 21.99
N PRO A 122 8.17 6.06 22.57
CA PRO A 122 9.24 6.68 23.34
C PRO A 122 10.11 7.56 22.43
N SER A 123 10.74 8.59 23.00
CA SER A 123 11.76 9.39 22.31
C SER A 123 13.13 8.72 22.38
N ASP A 124 14.02 9.01 21.44
CA ASP A 124 15.40 8.49 21.38
C ASP A 124 15.47 6.96 21.46
N ALA A 125 14.56 6.29 20.75
CA ALA A 125 14.36 4.85 20.83
C ALA A 125 13.97 4.25 19.47
N VAL A 126 14.24 2.94 19.34
CA VAL A 126 13.72 2.11 18.24
C VAL A 126 12.57 1.27 18.78
N THR A 127 11.42 1.34 18.12
CA THR A 127 10.22 0.57 18.45
C THR A 127 9.77 -0.21 17.23
N THR A 128 9.60 -1.53 17.37
CA THR A 128 8.95 -2.35 16.36
C THR A 128 7.49 -2.56 16.75
N VAL A 129 6.60 -2.35 15.80
CA VAL A 129 5.16 -2.60 15.90
C VAL A 129 4.79 -3.66 14.88
N LEU A 130 4.09 -4.70 15.30
CA LEU A 130 3.59 -5.76 14.44
C LEU A 130 2.06 -5.68 14.40
N VAL A 131 1.50 -5.53 13.21
CA VAL A 131 0.06 -5.64 12.96
C VAL A 131 -0.21 -6.89 12.14
N ALA A 132 -0.98 -7.81 12.71
CA ALA A 132 -1.28 -9.09 12.08
C ALA A 132 -2.58 -9.71 12.62
N PRO A 133 -3.30 -10.51 11.83
CA PRO A 133 -4.27 -11.45 12.35
C PRO A 133 -3.64 -12.39 13.39
N PRO A 134 -4.35 -12.77 14.46
CA PRO A 134 -3.83 -13.67 15.49
C PRO A 134 -3.35 -15.02 14.95
N ASP A 135 -3.90 -15.44 13.81
CA ASP A 135 -3.61 -16.73 13.19
C ASP A 135 -2.57 -16.66 12.06
N ALA A 136 -1.95 -15.49 11.81
CA ALA A 136 -1.05 -15.29 10.68
C ALA A 136 0.15 -16.27 10.64
N GLN A 137 0.62 -16.72 11.81
CA GLN A 137 1.72 -17.67 11.96
C GLN A 137 1.25 -19.13 12.15
N LEU A 138 -0.06 -19.38 12.21
CA LEU A 138 -0.61 -20.72 12.40
C LEU A 138 -0.76 -21.41 11.05
N ALA A 139 0.14 -22.35 10.76
CA ALA A 139 0.10 -23.13 9.52
C ALA A 139 -1.28 -23.78 9.31
N GLY A 140 -1.83 -23.66 8.10
CA GLY A 140 -3.08 -24.32 7.74
C GLY A 140 -3.68 -23.79 6.45
N PRO A 141 -4.85 -24.32 6.04
CA PRO A 141 -5.48 -23.90 4.80
C PRO A 141 -5.81 -22.41 4.83
N VAL A 142 -5.60 -21.75 3.69
CA VAL A 142 -5.97 -20.35 3.46
C VAL A 142 -6.99 -20.34 2.33
N ARG A 143 -8.15 -19.73 2.56
CA ARG A 143 -9.10 -19.45 1.50
C ARG A 143 -8.92 -18.00 1.04
N ILE A 144 -8.77 -17.83 -0.25
CA ILE A 144 -8.62 -16.52 -0.90
C ILE A 144 -9.65 -16.42 -2.02
N ALA A 145 -10.08 -15.21 -2.32
CA ALA A 145 -10.72 -14.91 -3.60
C ALA A 145 -9.64 -14.41 -4.56
N VAL A 146 -9.80 -14.70 -5.85
CA VAL A 146 -8.91 -14.21 -6.91
C VAL A 146 -9.75 -13.48 -7.93
N LEU A 147 -9.40 -12.23 -8.20
CA LEU A 147 -10.02 -11.36 -9.20
C LEU A 147 -8.96 -10.88 -10.19
N SER A 148 -9.39 -10.39 -11.35
CA SER A 148 -8.56 -9.79 -12.39
C SER A 148 -9.46 -9.04 -13.36
N ASP A 149 -8.90 -8.18 -14.20
CA ASP A 149 -9.60 -7.57 -15.34
C ASP A 149 -10.88 -6.83 -14.91
N ILE A 150 -10.79 -6.07 -13.82
CA ILE A 150 -11.94 -5.35 -13.25
C ILE A 150 -12.33 -4.19 -14.15
N GLN A 151 -11.37 -3.35 -14.55
CA GLN A 151 -11.50 -2.28 -15.54
C GLN A 151 -12.88 -1.57 -15.52
N GLU A 152 -13.63 -1.62 -16.63
CA GLU A 152 -14.96 -1.02 -16.79
C GLU A 152 -16.02 -1.65 -15.85
N GLY A 153 -15.79 -2.87 -15.39
CA GLY A 153 -16.62 -3.61 -14.45
C GLY A 153 -16.62 -3.05 -13.04
N ILE A 154 -15.79 -2.04 -12.73
CA ILE A 154 -15.73 -1.42 -11.39
C ILE A 154 -17.10 -0.92 -10.90
N GLY A 155 -18.00 -0.51 -11.81
CA GLY A 155 -19.36 -0.10 -11.44
C GLY A 155 -20.29 -1.24 -11.00
N GLN A 156 -19.92 -2.49 -11.25
CA GLN A 156 -20.69 -3.70 -10.94
C GLN A 156 -19.96 -4.61 -9.93
N VAL A 157 -18.76 -4.22 -9.48
CA VAL A 157 -17.91 -5.05 -8.61
C VAL A 157 -18.58 -5.37 -7.26
N GLN A 158 -19.54 -4.54 -6.83
CA GLN A 158 -20.21 -4.68 -5.54
C GLN A 158 -21.01 -5.99 -5.41
N ASP A 159 -21.59 -6.52 -6.49
CA ASP A 159 -22.28 -7.81 -6.46
C ASP A 159 -21.31 -8.96 -6.18
N MET A 160 -20.09 -8.86 -6.74
CA MET A 160 -19.02 -9.82 -6.48
C MET A 160 -18.47 -9.68 -5.07
N PHE A 161 -18.32 -8.45 -4.57
CA PHE A 161 -17.92 -8.19 -3.18
C PHE A 161 -18.94 -8.72 -2.18
N ALA A 162 -20.23 -8.57 -2.44
CA ALA A 162 -21.29 -9.17 -1.62
C ALA A 162 -21.12 -10.70 -1.55
N ARG A 163 -20.86 -11.35 -2.70
CA ARG A 163 -20.64 -12.81 -2.73
C ARG A 163 -19.39 -13.25 -1.98
N ILE A 164 -18.31 -12.45 -2.03
CA ILE A 164 -17.09 -12.69 -1.26
C ILE A 164 -17.38 -12.54 0.24
N ASN A 165 -18.12 -11.49 0.62
CA ASN A 165 -18.48 -11.21 2.00
C ASN A 165 -19.38 -12.28 2.64
N ASP A 166 -20.17 -13.02 1.84
CA ASP A 166 -21.00 -14.14 2.31
C ASP A 166 -20.16 -15.34 2.82
N ASP A 167 -18.87 -15.45 2.44
CA ASP A 167 -17.96 -16.47 2.95
C ASP A 167 -16.91 -15.85 3.89
N PRO A 168 -17.17 -15.82 5.22
CA PRO A 168 -16.25 -15.23 6.20
C PRO A 168 -14.94 -16.02 6.38
N SER A 169 -14.77 -17.17 5.70
CA SER A 169 -13.50 -17.90 5.73
C SER A 169 -12.49 -17.40 4.70
N ILE A 170 -12.92 -16.59 3.71
CA ILE A 170 -12.02 -15.88 2.81
C ILE A 170 -11.19 -14.89 3.63
N ARG A 171 -9.86 -14.91 3.46
CA ARG A 171 -8.95 -14.07 4.27
C ARG A 171 -8.57 -12.77 3.61
N PHE A 172 -8.51 -12.77 2.29
CA PHE A 172 -8.22 -11.61 1.47
C PHE A 172 -8.54 -11.95 0.01
N VAL A 173 -8.63 -10.90 -0.80
CA VAL A 173 -8.70 -10.98 -2.25
C VAL A 173 -7.31 -10.75 -2.82
N LEU A 174 -6.90 -11.56 -3.79
CA LEU A 174 -5.74 -11.28 -4.64
C LEU A 174 -6.22 -10.84 -6.02
N SER A 175 -5.55 -9.84 -6.59
CA SER A 175 -5.74 -9.43 -7.99
C SER A 175 -4.51 -9.69 -8.83
N ALA A 176 -4.75 -10.25 -10.03
CA ALA A 176 -3.71 -10.49 -11.02
C ALA A 176 -3.45 -9.29 -11.96
N GLY A 177 -4.17 -8.18 -11.78
CA GLY A 177 -3.96 -6.94 -12.53
C GLY A 177 -5.22 -6.43 -13.23
N ASP A 178 -5.02 -5.41 -14.04
CA ASP A 178 -6.02 -4.67 -14.82
C ASP A 178 -7.18 -4.21 -13.94
N LEU A 179 -6.82 -3.47 -12.88
CA LEU A 179 -7.78 -2.81 -12.00
C LEU A 179 -8.45 -1.62 -12.67
N THR A 180 -7.74 -0.98 -13.60
CA THR A 180 -8.12 0.25 -14.29
C THR A 180 -8.06 0.07 -15.80
N ASP A 181 -8.73 0.94 -16.57
CA ASP A 181 -8.69 0.86 -18.03
C ASP A 181 -7.39 1.44 -18.60
N ASN A 182 -6.82 2.45 -17.93
CA ASN A 182 -5.59 3.10 -18.44
C ASN A 182 -4.60 3.57 -17.35
N GLY A 183 -4.84 3.24 -16.08
CA GLY A 183 -3.96 3.64 -15.00
C GLY A 183 -4.12 5.10 -14.56
N ALA A 184 -5.23 5.76 -14.86
CA ALA A 184 -5.46 7.12 -14.40
C ALA A 184 -5.71 7.19 -12.89
N ALA A 185 -5.17 8.23 -12.23
CA ALA A 185 -5.31 8.42 -10.79
C ALA A 185 -6.77 8.40 -10.31
N GLY A 186 -7.69 8.99 -11.09
CA GLY A 186 -9.13 9.01 -10.76
C GLY A 186 -9.79 7.63 -10.79
N GLU A 187 -9.27 6.70 -11.59
CA GLU A 187 -9.75 5.31 -11.62
C GLU A 187 -9.32 4.54 -10.38
N TYR A 188 -8.05 4.69 -9.95
CA TYR A 188 -7.60 4.14 -8.68
C TYR A 188 -8.34 4.74 -7.49
N ASP A 189 -8.60 6.05 -7.50
CA ASP A 189 -9.38 6.69 -6.44
C ASP A 189 -10.81 6.12 -6.39
N ARG A 190 -11.42 5.85 -7.55
CA ARG A 190 -12.72 5.16 -7.63
C ARG A 190 -12.61 3.75 -7.09
N PHE A 191 -11.64 2.98 -7.58
CA PHE A 191 -11.40 1.61 -7.16
C PHE A 191 -11.28 1.49 -5.64
N ARG A 192 -10.43 2.33 -5.03
CA ARG A 192 -10.22 2.36 -3.57
C ARG A 192 -11.45 2.76 -2.78
N ARG A 193 -12.35 3.59 -3.33
CA ARG A 193 -13.66 3.87 -2.71
C ARG A 193 -14.56 2.63 -2.74
N GLU A 194 -14.62 1.92 -3.86
CA GLU A 194 -15.43 0.71 -4.01
C GLU A 194 -14.97 -0.40 -3.05
N LEU A 195 -13.67 -0.48 -2.73
CA LEU A 195 -13.14 -1.42 -1.73
C LEU A 195 -13.76 -1.26 -0.34
N GLY A 196 -14.41 -0.13 -0.04
CA GLY A 196 -15.18 0.05 1.20
C GLY A 196 -16.34 -0.94 1.35
N GLY A 197 -16.78 -1.59 0.26
CA GLY A 197 -17.78 -2.66 0.27
C GLY A 197 -17.23 -4.05 0.62
N LEU A 198 -15.91 -4.24 0.69
CA LEU A 198 -15.30 -5.53 1.08
C LEU A 198 -15.04 -5.62 2.58
N ASN A 199 -15.35 -6.79 3.14
CA ASN A 199 -15.06 -7.12 4.55
C ASN A 199 -13.63 -7.65 4.78
N VAL A 200 -12.91 -7.91 3.69
CA VAL A 200 -11.54 -8.48 3.68
C VAL A 200 -10.63 -7.62 2.79
N PRO A 201 -9.33 -7.55 3.08
CA PRO A 201 -8.43 -6.71 2.31
C PRO A 201 -8.20 -7.25 0.89
N PHE A 202 -7.78 -6.37 0.00
CA PHE A 202 -7.58 -6.60 -1.44
C PHE A 202 -6.12 -6.28 -1.81
N TYR A 203 -5.33 -7.28 -2.15
CA TYR A 203 -3.93 -7.12 -2.55
C TYR A 203 -3.78 -7.37 -4.04
N ALA A 204 -3.01 -6.55 -4.73
CA ALA A 204 -2.94 -6.57 -6.19
C ALA A 204 -1.53 -6.35 -6.70
N THR A 205 -1.22 -6.94 -7.85
CA THR A 205 -0.16 -6.48 -8.76
C THR A 205 -0.79 -5.72 -9.93
N CYS A 206 0.02 -5.01 -10.69
CA CYS A 206 -0.41 -4.31 -11.89
C CYS A 206 -0.61 -5.26 -13.09
N GLY A 207 -1.57 -4.93 -13.94
CA GLY A 207 -1.64 -5.44 -15.32
C GLY A 207 -1.15 -4.39 -16.33
N ASN A 208 -1.25 -4.72 -17.62
CA ASN A 208 -0.79 -3.83 -18.70
C ASN A 208 -1.63 -2.55 -18.81
N HIS A 209 -2.92 -2.61 -18.47
CA HIS A 209 -3.78 -1.42 -18.48
C HIS A 209 -3.45 -0.46 -17.33
N ASP A 210 -3.02 -1.00 -16.19
CA ASP A 210 -2.70 -0.23 -14.98
C ASP A 210 -1.50 0.70 -15.13
N VAL A 211 -0.60 0.42 -16.08
CA VAL A 211 0.64 1.19 -16.32
C VAL A 211 0.58 2.08 -17.57
N SER A 212 -0.55 2.09 -18.29
CA SER A 212 -0.65 2.69 -19.63
C SER A 212 -0.41 4.21 -19.70
N ILE A 213 -0.85 4.98 -18.70
CA ILE A 213 -0.67 6.46 -18.66
C ILE A 213 0.57 6.88 -17.85
N GLY A 214 1.18 5.98 -17.08
CA GLY A 214 2.44 6.24 -16.39
C GLY A 214 2.72 5.35 -15.19
N ASP A 215 3.95 4.86 -15.11
CA ASP A 215 4.42 3.84 -14.16
C ASP A 215 4.34 4.24 -12.67
N MET A 216 4.29 5.54 -12.37
CA MET A 216 4.32 6.04 -10.98
C MET A 216 2.95 6.17 -10.31
N ILE A 217 1.85 6.13 -11.07
CA ILE A 217 0.52 6.38 -10.49
C ILE A 217 0.13 5.24 -9.54
N TRP A 218 0.35 3.99 -9.95
CA TRP A 218 0.14 2.82 -9.10
C TRP A 218 0.91 2.92 -7.78
N HIS A 219 2.21 3.23 -7.84
CA HIS A 219 3.07 3.37 -6.66
C HIS A 219 2.51 4.35 -5.63
N ARG A 220 1.92 5.46 -6.11
CA ARG A 220 1.30 6.48 -5.26
C ARG A 220 -0.08 6.11 -4.76
N GLN A 221 -0.74 5.12 -5.37
CA GLN A 221 -2.10 4.72 -5.04
C GLN A 221 -2.15 3.42 -4.21
N LEU A 222 -1.36 2.42 -4.56
CA LEU A 222 -1.47 1.05 -4.01
C LEU A 222 -0.16 0.53 -3.39
N GLY A 223 0.98 1.16 -3.70
CA GLY A 223 2.29 0.74 -3.19
C GLY A 223 3.07 -0.05 -4.23
N ARG A 224 3.71 -1.14 -3.83
CA ARG A 224 4.59 -1.89 -4.73
C ARG A 224 3.84 -2.57 -5.88
N HIS A 225 4.53 -2.77 -7.00
CA HIS A 225 4.09 -3.65 -8.08
C HIS A 225 4.42 -5.10 -7.74
N SER A 226 5.70 -5.35 -7.42
CA SER A 226 6.18 -6.67 -7.04
C SER A 226 6.43 -6.74 -5.54
N PHE A 227 5.81 -7.72 -4.89
CA PHE A 227 6.01 -7.94 -3.46
C PHE A 227 5.69 -9.38 -3.06
N HIS A 228 6.14 -9.73 -1.87
CA HIS A 228 6.02 -11.08 -1.33
C HIS A 228 5.61 -11.02 0.13
N PHE A 229 4.74 -11.93 0.55
CA PHE A 229 4.42 -12.10 1.96
C PHE A 229 4.10 -13.56 2.28
N ASN A 230 4.22 -13.91 3.56
CA ASN A 230 3.83 -15.20 4.09
C ASN A 230 2.57 -15.07 4.93
N PHE A 231 1.67 -16.04 4.82
CA PHE A 231 0.47 -16.11 5.63
C PHE A 231 0.06 -17.55 5.89
N ARG A 232 -0.08 -17.92 7.16
CA ARG A 232 -0.45 -19.28 7.61
C ARG A 232 0.44 -20.38 6.99
N GLY A 233 1.73 -20.10 6.86
CA GLY A 233 2.72 -21.02 6.27
C GLY A 233 2.68 -21.14 4.75
N ALA A 234 1.78 -20.42 4.06
CA ALA A 234 1.78 -20.29 2.62
C ALA A 234 2.51 -19.02 2.19
N ALA A 235 3.23 -19.10 1.08
CA ALA A 235 4.00 -18.00 0.51
C ALA A 235 3.26 -17.44 -0.70
N PHE A 236 3.05 -16.12 -0.74
CA PHE A 236 2.34 -15.42 -1.81
C PHE A 236 3.28 -14.42 -2.47
N THR A 237 3.45 -14.55 -3.78
CA THR A 237 4.25 -13.63 -4.58
C THR A 237 3.35 -13.00 -5.63
N LEU A 238 3.34 -11.67 -5.64
CA LEU A 238 2.72 -10.86 -6.66
C LEU A 238 3.88 -10.23 -7.44
N ALA A 239 3.93 -10.48 -8.74
CA ALA A 239 5.01 -10.03 -9.61
C ALA A 239 4.44 -9.09 -10.68
N ASP A 240 5.19 -8.05 -11.00
CA ASP A 240 4.92 -7.19 -12.14
C ASP A 240 5.17 -7.99 -13.42
N SER A 241 4.11 -8.17 -14.21
CA SER A 241 4.21 -8.73 -15.56
C SER A 241 3.51 -7.84 -16.59
N ALA A 242 3.36 -6.54 -16.31
CA ALA A 242 2.56 -5.62 -17.10
C ALA A 242 3.09 -5.43 -18.54
N ASP A 243 4.39 -5.62 -18.76
CA ASP A 243 5.03 -5.54 -20.08
C ASP A 243 5.21 -6.92 -20.74
N ALA A 244 4.51 -7.96 -20.24
CA ALA A 244 4.69 -9.35 -20.65
C ALA A 244 6.14 -9.88 -20.47
N THR A 245 6.88 -9.27 -19.54
CA THR A 245 8.20 -9.72 -19.08
C THR A 245 8.23 -9.77 -17.55
N ILE A 246 9.08 -10.63 -16.98
CA ILE A 246 9.37 -10.72 -15.53
C ILE A 246 10.86 -10.48 -15.33
#